data_AF-A0A0C9UL60-F1
#
_entry.id   AF-A0A0C9UL60-F1
#
_cell.length_a   1.000
_cell.length_b   1.000
_cell.length_c   1.000
_cell.angle_alpha   90.00
_cell.angle_beta   90.00
_cell.angle_gamma   90.00
#
_symmetry.space_group_name_H-M   'P 1'
#
loop_
_entity.id
_entity.type
_entity.pdbx_description
1 polymer ?
#
loop_
_entity_poly.entity_id
_entity_poly.type
_entity_poly.pdbx_seq_one_letter_code
_entity_poly.pdbx_strand_id
1 'polypeptide(L)'
;MDSLGCNRHSTRTQVIEWLRADFAKRNLEGAFPRIHRSVSIKVPQQPNSCDCGLYTIHYIDRFVRNHSKILQALKENDVEALGAKSIWRPDLAKNAREDFAIHVRRFARLYLSSK
;
A
#
# COMPACT_ATOMS: atom_id res chain seq x y z
N MET A 1 -4.17 -3.75 0.25
CA MET A 1 -3.51 -3.90 1.57
C MET A 1 -4.47 -3.30 2.58
N ASP A 2 -4.75 -3.99 3.68
CA ASP A 2 -5.72 -3.55 4.70
C ASP A 2 -5.25 -4.07 6.06
N SER A 3 -4.99 -3.16 7.00
CA SER A 3 -4.48 -3.49 8.34
C SER A 3 -5.53 -4.11 9.26
N LEU A 4 -6.81 -3.99 8.94
CA LEU A 4 -7.92 -4.64 9.64
C LEU A 4 -8.28 -6.00 9.02
N GLY A 5 -7.61 -6.39 7.93
CA GLY A 5 -7.90 -7.65 7.23
C GLY A 5 -9.27 -7.69 6.55
N CYS A 6 -9.95 -6.54 6.40
CA CYS A 6 -11.27 -6.48 5.81
C CYS A 6 -11.24 -6.86 4.31
N ASN A 7 -12.30 -7.54 3.85
CA ASN A 7 -12.51 -7.72 2.43
C ASN A 7 -12.99 -6.40 1.80
N ARG A 8 -12.25 -5.91 0.80
CA ARG A 8 -12.53 -4.67 0.08
C ARG A 8 -13.01 -4.89 -1.35
N HIS A 9 -13.64 -6.03 -1.64
CA HIS A 9 -14.09 -6.39 -2.99
C HIS A 9 -14.94 -5.28 -3.64
N SER A 10 -16.00 -4.82 -2.96
CA SER A 10 -16.87 -3.75 -3.48
C SER A 10 -16.09 -2.46 -3.79
N THR A 11 -15.24 -1.99 -2.87
CA THR A 11 -14.38 -0.82 -3.09
C THR A 11 -13.45 -1.01 -4.28
N ARG A 12 -12.85 -2.20 -4.45
CA ARG A 12 -11.99 -2.49 -5.61
C ARG A 12 -12.78 -2.46 -6.91
N THR A 13 -14.00 -2.98 -6.93
CA THR A 13 -14.89 -2.91 -8.11
C THR A 13 -15.17 -1.46 -8.49
N GLN A 14 -15.53 -0.61 -7.52
CA GLN A 14 -15.78 0.82 -7.75
C GLN A 14 -14.54 1.54 -8.30
N VAL A 15 -13.34 1.23 -7.79
CA VAL A 15 -12.09 1.79 -8.34
C VAL A 15 -11.85 1.36 -9.79
N ILE A 16 -12.15 0.10 -10.13
CA ILE A 16 -12.02 -0.40 -11.51
C ILE A 16 -13.01 0.31 -12.45
N GLU A 17 -14.25 0.48 -12.01
CA GLU A 17 -15.27 1.22 -12.77
C GLU A 17 -14.87 2.68 -12.98
N TRP A 18 -14.36 3.33 -11.93
CA TRP A 18 -13.84 4.69 -12.03
C TRP A 18 -12.66 4.80 -13.01
N LEU A 19 -11.70 3.86 -12.96
CA LEU A 19 -10.57 3.84 -13.90
C LEU A 19 -11.02 3.68 -15.36
N ARG A 20 -12.04 2.86 -15.62
CA ARG A 20 -12.61 2.71 -16.97
C ARG A 20 -13.25 4.01 -17.46
N ALA A 21 -14.02 4.67 -16.58
CA ALA A 21 -14.65 5.95 -16.90
C ALA A 21 -13.61 7.05 -17.16
N ASP A 22 -12.55 7.11 -16.34
CA ASP A 22 -11.45 8.07 -16.50
C ASP A 22 -10.66 7.82 -17.81
N PHE A 23 -10.37 6.57 -18.15
CA PHE A 23 -9.72 6.20 -19.40
C PHE A 23 -10.53 6.66 -20.63
N ALA A 24 -11.84 6.41 -20.64
CA ALA A 24 -12.73 6.84 -21.71
C ALA A 24 -12.80 8.37 -21.84
N LYS A 25 -12.81 9.10 -20.72
CA LYS A 25 -12.82 10.58 -20.70
C LYS A 25 -11.55 11.20 -21.25
N ARG A 26 -10.40 10.55 -21.04
CA ARG A 26 -9.09 11.06 -21.51
C ARG A 26 -8.85 10.85 -23.00
N ASN A 27 -9.79 10.24 -23.72
CA ASN A 27 -9.68 9.92 -25.14
C ASN A 27 -8.35 9.22 -25.49
N LEU A 28 -7.91 8.31 -24.60
CA LEU A 28 -6.72 7.51 -24.83
C LEU A 28 -7.02 6.50 -25.94
N GLU A 29 -6.10 6.35 -26.88
CA GLU A 29 -6.25 5.37 -27.96
C GLU A 29 -6.22 3.93 -27.43
N GLY A 30 -7.03 3.07 -28.03
CA GLY A 30 -7.07 1.64 -27.73
C GLY A 30 -8.11 1.23 -26.69
N ALA A 31 -8.13 -0.07 -26.37
CA ALA A 31 -9.02 -0.64 -25.38
C ALA A 31 -8.50 -0.39 -23.96
N PHE A 32 -9.40 -0.24 -22.98
CA PHE A 32 -9.04 -0.17 -21.57
C PHE A 32 -8.17 -1.38 -21.19
N PRO A 33 -6.97 -1.17 -20.59
CA PRO A 33 -6.08 -2.26 -20.25
C PRO A 33 -6.75 -3.30 -19.35
N ARG A 34 -6.57 -4.58 -19.67
CA ARG A 34 -7.08 -5.66 -18.83
C ARG A 34 -6.37 -5.62 -17.48
N ILE A 35 -7.13 -5.45 -16.41
CA ILE A 35 -6.61 -5.60 -15.05
C ILE A 35 -6.40 -7.08 -14.80
N HIS A 36 -5.14 -7.53 -14.87
CA HIS A 36 -4.79 -8.94 -14.76
C HIS A 36 -5.11 -9.52 -13.38
N ARG A 37 -4.98 -8.73 -12.31
CA ARG A 37 -5.09 -9.26 -10.95
C ARG A 37 -5.49 -8.20 -9.93
N SER A 38 -6.49 -8.51 -9.12
CA SER A 38 -6.92 -7.74 -7.94
C SER A 38 -6.85 -8.65 -6.73
N VAL A 39 -5.88 -8.42 -5.83
CA VAL A 39 -5.56 -9.35 -4.74
C VAL A 39 -5.56 -8.69 -3.37
N SER A 40 -5.98 -9.49 -2.39
CA SER A 40 -5.77 -9.18 -0.97
C SER A 40 -4.40 -9.70 -0.55
N ILE A 41 -3.47 -8.78 -0.34
CA ILE A 41 -2.12 -9.10 0.15
C ILE A 41 -2.17 -9.29 1.66
N LYS A 42 -1.60 -10.39 2.16
CA LYS A 42 -1.39 -10.61 3.60
C LYS A 42 -0.34 -9.62 4.10
N VAL A 43 -0.78 -8.61 4.85
CA VAL A 43 0.08 -7.56 5.44
C VAL A 43 -0.07 -7.56 6.97
N PRO A 44 0.88 -7.00 7.73
CA PRO A 44 0.79 -6.90 9.19
C PRO A 44 -0.51 -6.24 9.63
N GLN A 45 -1.27 -6.86 10.52
CA GLN A 45 -2.52 -6.29 11.01
C GLN A 45 -2.27 -5.32 12.17
N GLN A 46 -3.12 -4.30 12.29
CA GLN A 46 -3.06 -3.36 13.39
C GLN A 46 -3.79 -3.92 14.61
N PRO A 47 -3.30 -3.64 15.84
CA PRO A 47 -3.95 -4.12 17.06
C PRO A 47 -5.10 -3.22 17.53
N ASN A 48 -5.36 -2.09 16.86
CA ASN A 48 -6.31 -1.07 17.30
C ASN A 48 -7.18 -0.54 16.15
N SER A 49 -8.09 0.39 16.44
CA SER A 49 -9.03 0.95 15.47
C SER A 49 -8.55 2.24 14.77
N CYS A 50 -7.40 2.81 15.17
CA CYS A 50 -7.01 4.17 14.78
C CYS A 50 -5.70 4.27 14.00
N ASP A 51 -4.93 3.18 13.87
CA ASP A 51 -3.62 3.18 13.21
C ASP A 51 -3.65 2.87 11.70
N CYS A 52 -4.83 2.81 11.06
CA CYS A 52 -4.92 2.33 9.67
C CYS A 52 -4.18 3.25 8.69
N GLY A 53 -4.14 4.55 8.96
CA GLY A 53 -3.33 5.51 8.21
C GLY A 53 -1.83 5.24 8.36
N LEU A 54 -1.36 4.98 9.57
CA LEU A 54 0.06 4.71 9.85
C LEU A 54 0.53 3.40 9.22
N TYR A 55 -0.30 2.35 9.30
CA TYR A 55 -0.02 1.09 8.62
C TYR A 55 -0.05 1.26 7.09
N THR A 56 -0.92 2.12 6.54
CA THR A 56 -0.91 2.44 5.10
C THR A 56 0.40 3.09 4.68
N ILE A 57 0.91 4.06 5.45
CA ILE A 57 2.22 4.70 5.21
C ILE A 57 3.34 3.66 5.25
N HIS A 58 3.35 2.79 6.26
CA HIS A 58 4.30 1.68 6.37
C HIS A 58 4.24 0.77 5.14
N TYR A 59 3.05 0.36 4.71
CA TYR A 59 2.91 -0.52 3.52
C TYR A 59 3.42 0.13 2.25
N ILE A 60 3.21 1.44 2.06
CA ILE A 60 3.71 2.15 0.88
C ILE A 60 5.25 2.19 0.90
N ASP A 61 5.88 2.51 2.04
CA ASP A 61 7.35 2.45 2.18
C ASP A 61 7.88 1.04 1.84
N ARG A 62 7.26 0.00 2.41
CA ARG A 62 7.64 -1.39 2.16
C ARG A 62 7.44 -1.80 0.70
N PHE A 63 6.35 -1.37 0.08
CA PHE A 63 6.07 -1.62 -1.33
C PHE A 63 7.15 -1.00 -2.21
N VAL A 64 7.45 0.30 -2.05
CA VAL A 64 8.44 1.01 -2.88
C VAL A 64 9.81 0.34 -2.77
N ARG A 65 10.26 0.00 -1.56
CA ARG A 65 11.56 -0.65 -1.32
C ARG A 65 11.65 -2.08 -1.86
N ASN A 66 10.53 -2.77 -2.06
CA ASN A 66 10.49 -4.17 -2.48
C ASN A 66 9.71 -4.38 -3.78
N HIS A 67 9.46 -3.32 -4.54
CA HIS A 67 8.52 -3.34 -5.66
C HIS A 67 8.86 -4.43 -6.68
N SER A 68 10.14 -4.64 -6.99
CA SER A 68 10.57 -5.67 -7.95
C SER A 68 10.19 -7.08 -7.49
N LYS A 69 10.37 -7.39 -6.20
CA LYS A 69 9.98 -8.69 -5.60
C LYS A 69 8.47 -8.87 -5.60
N ILE A 70 7.73 -7.79 -5.31
CA ILE A 70 6.26 -7.80 -5.29
C ILE A 70 5.72 -8.02 -6.70
N LEU A 71 6.25 -7.33 -7.70
CA LEU A 71 5.86 -7.49 -9.10
C LEU A 71 6.20 -8.88 -9.62
N GLN A 72 7.36 -9.43 -9.24
CA GLN A 72 7.73 -10.81 -9.56
C GLN A 72 6.72 -11.81 -8.96
N ALA A 73 6.43 -11.72 -7.67
CA ALA A 73 5.45 -12.59 -7.01
C ALA A 73 4.04 -12.45 -7.62
N LEU A 74 3.65 -11.24 -8.04
CA LEU A 74 2.39 -11.02 -8.75
C LEU A 74 2.36 -11.72 -10.12
N LYS A 75 3.47 -11.66 -10.88
CA LYS A 75 3.62 -12.29 -12.20
C LYS A 75 3.65 -13.81 -12.11
N GLU A 76 4.33 -14.36 -11.11
CA GLU A 76 4.48 -15.81 -10.86
C GLU A 76 3.29 -16.42 -10.13
N ASN A 77 2.31 -15.60 -9.74
CA ASN A 77 1.16 -16.02 -8.93
C ASN A 77 1.54 -16.58 -7.54
N ASP A 78 2.70 -16.20 -7.00
CA ASP A 78 3.19 -16.66 -5.70
C ASP A 78 2.58 -15.82 -4.56
N VAL A 79 1.54 -16.37 -3.92
CA VAL A 79 0.82 -15.71 -2.82
C VAL A 79 1.65 -15.67 -1.53
N GLU A 80 2.53 -16.65 -1.31
CA GLU A 80 3.33 -16.73 -0.10
C GLU A 80 4.50 -15.74 -0.17
N ALA A 81 5.18 -15.64 -1.31
CA ALA A 81 6.17 -14.58 -1.54
C ALA A 81 5.54 -13.18 -1.45
N LEU A 82 4.32 -13.02 -1.98
CA LEU A 82 3.59 -11.74 -1.90
C LEU A 82 3.26 -11.34 -0.46
N GLY A 83 3.06 -12.30 0.44
CA GLY A 83 2.80 -12.08 1.87
C GLY A 83 4.05 -12.14 2.76
N ALA A 84 5.25 -12.23 2.18
CA ALA A 84 6.46 -12.52 2.93
C ALA A 84 6.76 -11.46 4.02
N LYS A 85 7.07 -11.94 5.23
CA LYS A 85 7.44 -11.06 6.36
C LYS A 85 8.69 -10.23 6.10
N SER A 86 9.60 -10.70 5.24
CA SER A 86 10.78 -9.96 4.81
C SER A 86 10.43 -8.69 4.02
N ILE A 87 9.32 -8.72 3.27
CA ILE A 87 8.77 -7.56 2.57
C ILE A 87 8.07 -6.65 3.56
N TRP A 88 7.06 -7.17 4.27
CA TRP A 88 6.12 -6.33 5.01
C TRP A 88 6.52 -5.97 6.44
N ARG A 89 7.56 -6.62 6.99
CA ARG A 89 8.21 -6.26 8.27
C ARG A 89 7.21 -5.98 9.41
N PRO A 90 6.45 -6.98 9.88
CA PRO A 90 5.52 -6.82 11.00
C PRO A 90 6.21 -6.35 12.28
N ASP A 91 7.49 -6.68 12.44
CA ASP A 91 8.35 -6.25 13.53
C ASP A 91 8.58 -4.73 13.55
N LEU A 92 8.52 -4.06 12.39
CA LEU A 92 8.59 -2.61 12.27
C LEU A 92 7.20 -1.96 12.30
N ALA A 93 6.19 -2.62 11.71
CA ALA A 93 4.82 -2.09 11.62
C ALA A 93 4.24 -1.69 12.99
N LYS A 94 4.54 -2.47 14.04
CA LYS A 94 4.11 -2.18 15.42
C LYS A 94 4.63 -0.85 15.97
N ASN A 95 5.72 -0.32 15.42
CA ASN A 95 6.34 0.94 15.83
C ASN A 95 5.96 2.11 14.92
N ALA A 96 5.11 1.89 13.90
CA ALA A 96 4.82 2.89 12.86
C ALA A 96 4.38 4.25 13.42
N ARG A 97 3.65 4.26 14.54
CA ARG A 97 3.23 5.49 15.23
C ARG A 97 4.41 6.27 15.80
N GLU A 98 5.29 5.59 16.51
CA GLU A 98 6.47 6.19 17.13
C GLU A 98 7.46 6.68 16.06
N ASP A 99 7.74 5.83 15.08
CA ASP A 99 8.61 6.15 13.95
C ASP A 99 8.12 7.39 13.19
N PHE A 100 6.81 7.45 12.91
CA PHE A 100 6.20 8.60 12.26
C PHE A 100 6.34 9.88 13.10
N ALA A 101 6.10 9.81 14.41
CA ALA A 101 6.26 10.95 15.31
C ALA A 101 7.70 11.47 15.35
N ILE A 102 8.69 10.57 15.36
CA ILE A 102 10.12 10.92 15.28
C ILE A 102 10.41 11.65 13.97
N HIS A 103 9.93 11.14 12.84
CA HIS A 103 10.13 11.77 11.54
C HIS A 103 9.51 13.17 11.49
N VAL A 104 8.25 13.33 11.92
CA VAL A 104 7.57 14.63 11.95
C VAL A 104 8.35 15.64 12.79
N ARG A 105 8.78 15.27 14.01
CA ARG A 105 9.58 16.15 14.88
C ARG A 105 10.90 16.55 14.23
N ARG A 106 11.57 15.60 13.57
CA ARG A 106 12.83 15.87 12.87
C ARG A 106 12.64 16.87 11.73
N PHE A 107 11.65 16.65 10.87
CA PHE A 107 11.36 17.56 9.75
C PHE A 107 10.92 18.95 10.23
N ALA A 108 10.12 19.03 11.29
CA ALA A 108 9.74 20.30 11.89
C ALA A 108 10.96 21.10 12.38
N ARG A 109 11.93 20.44 13.04
CA ARG A 109 13.18 21.09 13.48
C ARG A 109 14.01 21.60 12.30
N LEU A 110 14.18 20.77 11.26
CA LEU A 110 14.95 21.15 10.07
C LEU A 110 14.34 22.37 9.36
N TYR A 111 13.00 22.40 9.25
CA TYR A 111 12.30 23.53 8.67
C TYR A 111 12.54 24.82 9.48
N LEU A 112 12.44 24.74 10.81
CA LEU A 112 12.66 25.90 11.69
C LEU A 112 14.12 26.39 11.69
N SER A 113 15.10 25.50 11.57
CA SER A 113 16.53 25.87 11.50
C SER A 113 16.96 26.44 10.15
N SER A 114 16.10 26.37 9.13
CA SER A 114 16.37 26.89 7.79
C SER A 114 15.75 28.28 7.54
N LYS A 115 15.12 28.86 8.57
CA LYS A 115 14.67 30.24 8.63
C LYS A 115 15.61 31.06 9.49
#